data_AF-A0A497A4A6-F1
#
_entry.id   AF-A0A497A4A6-F1
#
_cell.length_a   1.000
_cell.length_b   1.000
_cell.length_c   1.000
_cell.angle_alpha   90.00
_cell.angle_beta   90.00
_cell.angle_gamma   90.00
#
_symmetry.space_group_name_H-M   'P 1'
#
loop_
_entity.id
_entity.type
_entity.pdbx_description
1 polymer ?
#
loop_
_entity_poly.entity_id
_entity_poly.type
_entity_poly.pdbx_seq_one_letter_code
_entity_poly.pdbx_strand_id
1 'polypeptide(L)'
;MEESRNKVMHEAEETLDIFEEYKRKLTEAIEKEKERVRKQAEQESASIIAEAKQKAQQIAEETIREAEKESAGILAKSRELAEETISEAERFVEAMTKIKQEMEQEIEKATEKVRQEGDIVTETIHKAEKTIGEARDKLKDEFEESVNVITEIRHKLEQVTEAAGHETKEEAEHQGGPIEFAPGVTYEKTEIVEPTVAEAKDSVSQEVDDGKLFVGTMELDIIPPGDSVSLERLQKRLSRIPGLELLLVNDSVAERTRVTVFIAKPLPLLRILKEMAPVRDAVKNEDGSIQVVLQASDGWIG
;
A
#
# COMPACT_ATOMS: atom_id res chain seq x y z
N MET A 1 11.36 84.91 -95.44
CA MET A 1 10.39 85.31 -94.39
C MET A 1 9.34 84.22 -94.23
N GLU A 2 8.31 84.16 -95.06
CA GLU A 2 7.20 83.21 -94.93
C GLU A 2 7.62 81.75 -95.14
N GLU A 3 8.32 81.45 -96.23
CA GLU A 3 8.92 80.14 -96.52
C GLU A 3 9.83 79.62 -95.38
N SER A 4 10.64 80.51 -94.81
CA SER A 4 11.52 80.24 -93.66
C SER A 4 10.74 79.88 -92.41
N ARG A 5 9.58 80.51 -92.19
CA ARG A 5 8.67 80.23 -91.07
C ARG A 5 7.97 78.88 -91.24
N ASN A 6 7.52 78.57 -92.45
CA ASN A 6 6.86 77.29 -92.75
C ASN A 6 7.83 76.11 -92.52
N LYS A 7 9.10 76.25 -92.93
CA LYS A 7 10.14 75.23 -92.66
C LYS A 7 10.35 75.00 -91.15
N VAL A 8 10.43 76.06 -90.35
CA VAL A 8 10.60 75.97 -88.89
C VAL A 8 9.36 75.38 -88.19
N MET A 9 8.15 75.65 -88.69
CA MET A 9 6.95 74.98 -88.16
C MET A 9 6.91 73.50 -88.52
N HIS A 10 7.28 73.13 -89.76
CA HIS A 10 7.32 71.73 -90.18
C HIS A 10 8.38 70.92 -89.40
N GLU A 11 9.58 71.47 -89.18
CA GLU A 11 10.62 70.84 -88.34
C GLU A 11 10.18 70.68 -86.87
N ALA A 12 9.35 71.60 -86.35
CA ALA A 12 8.77 71.50 -85.02
C ALA A 12 7.64 70.46 -84.94
N GLU A 13 6.83 70.32 -86.00
CA GLU A 13 5.80 69.28 -86.13
C GLU A 13 6.44 67.89 -86.23
N GLU A 14 7.45 67.68 -87.09
CA GLU A 14 8.21 66.43 -87.16
C GLU A 14 8.85 66.07 -85.81
N THR A 15 9.40 67.05 -85.10
CA THR A 15 9.99 66.85 -83.76
C THR A 15 8.94 66.45 -82.73
N LEU A 16 7.71 66.99 -82.82
CA LEU A 16 6.60 66.65 -81.93
C LEU A 16 6.08 65.24 -82.20
N ASP A 17 5.87 64.88 -83.47
CA ASP A 17 5.44 63.53 -83.88
C ASP A 17 6.44 62.46 -83.43
N ILE A 18 7.74 62.72 -83.60
CA ILE A 18 8.82 61.85 -83.11
C ILE A 18 8.75 61.71 -81.57
N PHE A 19 8.53 62.82 -80.84
CA PHE A 19 8.41 62.78 -79.38
C PHE A 19 7.17 62.01 -78.90
N GLU A 20 6.02 62.17 -79.55
CA GLU A 20 4.82 61.39 -79.24
C GLU A 20 5.02 59.89 -79.56
N GLU A 21 5.72 59.56 -80.63
CA GLU A 21 6.03 58.17 -80.99
C GLU A 21 6.97 57.51 -79.97
N TYR A 22 8.02 58.22 -79.52
CA TYR A 22 8.92 57.77 -78.45
C TYR A 22 8.17 57.61 -77.12
N LYS A 23 7.31 58.56 -76.76
CA LYS A 23 6.45 58.49 -75.56
C LYS A 23 5.56 57.25 -75.60
N ARG A 24 4.90 56.97 -76.73
CA ARG A 24 4.07 55.77 -76.94
C ARG A 24 4.89 54.48 -76.79
N LYS A 25 6.03 54.38 -77.48
CA LYS A 25 6.96 53.23 -77.41
C LYS A 25 7.46 52.98 -75.98
N LEU A 26 7.75 54.05 -75.23
CA LEU A 26 8.19 53.95 -73.84
C LEU A 26 7.07 53.47 -72.92
N THR A 27 5.84 53.97 -73.06
CA THR A 27 4.67 53.48 -72.29
C THR A 27 4.38 52.00 -72.58
N GLU A 28 4.45 51.58 -73.85
CA GLU A 28 4.28 50.18 -74.23
C GLU A 28 5.36 49.28 -73.63
N ALA A 29 6.63 49.71 -73.67
CA ALA A 29 7.74 48.99 -73.05
C ALA A 29 7.59 48.86 -71.52
N ILE A 30 7.15 49.93 -70.84
CA ILE A 30 6.91 49.93 -69.39
C ILE A 30 5.80 48.95 -69.01
N GLU A 31 4.64 48.99 -69.68
CA GLU A 31 3.53 48.06 -69.38
C GLU A 31 3.89 46.60 -69.71
N LYS A 32 4.64 46.37 -70.80
CA LYS A 32 5.13 45.03 -71.16
C LYS A 32 6.11 44.47 -70.13
N GLU A 33 7.03 45.29 -69.63
CA GLU A 33 8.01 44.85 -68.63
C GLU A 33 7.37 44.67 -67.25
N LYS A 34 6.46 45.56 -66.85
CA LYS A 34 5.60 45.42 -65.66
C LYS A 34 4.83 44.11 -65.67
N GLU A 35 4.20 43.76 -66.79
CA GLU A 35 3.47 42.50 -66.95
C GLU A 35 4.40 41.27 -66.97
N ARG A 36 5.62 41.40 -67.53
CA ARG A 36 6.67 40.36 -67.50
C ARG A 36 7.14 40.08 -66.06
N VAL A 37 7.49 41.14 -65.32
CA VAL A 37 7.91 41.05 -63.91
C VAL A 37 6.78 40.49 -63.04
N ARG A 38 5.53 40.94 -63.26
CA ARG A 38 4.36 40.41 -62.56
C ARG A 38 4.21 38.89 -62.77
N LYS A 39 4.20 38.43 -64.03
CA LYS A 39 4.06 37.00 -64.35
C LYS A 39 5.20 36.16 -63.80
N GLN A 40 6.43 36.66 -63.84
CA GLN A 40 7.58 36.01 -63.22
C GLN A 40 7.38 35.87 -61.70
N ALA A 41 7.01 36.95 -61.01
CA ALA A 41 6.78 36.93 -59.56
C ALA A 41 5.60 36.03 -59.15
N GLU A 42 4.51 36.00 -59.94
CA GLU A 42 3.37 35.09 -59.73
C GLU A 42 3.79 33.62 -59.91
N GLN A 43 4.59 33.30 -60.93
CA GLN A 43 5.09 31.95 -61.18
C GLN A 43 6.09 31.49 -60.11
N GLU A 44 7.06 32.33 -59.73
CA GLU A 44 8.03 32.02 -58.68
C GLU A 44 7.34 31.82 -57.32
N SER A 45 6.38 32.70 -56.98
CA SER A 45 5.56 32.56 -55.76
C SER A 45 4.76 31.25 -55.76
N ALA A 46 4.13 30.90 -56.89
CA ALA A 46 3.37 29.65 -57.02
C ALA A 46 4.27 28.42 -56.85
N SER A 47 5.50 28.44 -57.41
CA SER A 47 6.47 27.36 -57.25
C SER A 47 6.92 27.19 -55.80
N ILE A 48 7.28 28.30 -55.13
CA ILE A 48 7.70 28.30 -53.72
C ILE A 48 6.57 27.78 -52.82
N ILE A 49 5.31 28.20 -53.06
CA ILE A 49 4.15 27.73 -52.29
C ILE A 49 3.87 26.25 -52.55
N ALA A 50 4.04 25.75 -53.78
CA ALA A 50 3.87 24.34 -54.10
C ALA A 50 4.94 23.46 -53.42
N GLU A 51 6.21 23.85 -53.50
CA GLU A 51 7.31 23.16 -52.81
C GLU A 51 7.13 23.18 -51.29
N ALA A 52 6.75 24.32 -50.71
CA ALA A 52 6.54 24.44 -49.26
C ALA A 52 5.42 23.51 -48.78
N LYS A 53 4.32 23.42 -49.54
CA LYS A 53 3.22 22.47 -49.26
C LYS A 53 3.67 21.01 -49.37
N GLN A 54 4.40 20.66 -50.43
CA GLN A 54 4.92 19.29 -50.61
C GLN A 54 5.87 18.90 -49.46
N LYS A 55 6.82 19.77 -49.10
CA LYS A 55 7.76 19.55 -48.00
C LYS A 55 7.04 19.44 -46.65
N ALA A 56 6.05 20.29 -46.39
CA ALA A 56 5.22 20.21 -45.18
C ALA A 56 4.41 18.91 -45.10
N GLN A 57 3.85 18.44 -46.22
CA GLN A 57 3.16 17.15 -46.29
C GLN A 57 4.12 15.98 -46.02
N GLN A 58 5.30 15.97 -46.64
CA GLN A 58 6.31 14.94 -46.43
C GLN A 58 6.75 14.85 -44.96
N ILE A 59 7.02 15.99 -44.32
CA ILE A 59 7.38 16.07 -42.89
C ILE A 59 6.23 15.55 -42.01
N ALA A 60 4.98 15.89 -42.33
CA ALA A 60 3.82 15.40 -41.59
C ALA A 60 3.64 13.87 -41.73
N GLU A 61 3.74 13.33 -42.94
CA GLU A 61 3.66 11.88 -43.20
C GLU A 61 4.82 11.10 -42.54
N GLU A 62 6.01 11.68 -42.48
CA GLU A 62 7.17 11.11 -41.79
C GLU A 62 6.97 11.14 -40.27
N THR A 63 6.58 12.28 -39.69
CA THR A 63 6.30 12.43 -38.26
C THR A 63 5.21 11.47 -37.78
N ILE A 64 4.12 11.31 -38.55
CA ILE A 64 3.05 10.35 -38.24
C ILE A 64 3.58 8.92 -38.25
N ARG A 65 4.35 8.54 -39.28
CA ARG A 65 4.92 7.19 -39.42
C ARG A 65 5.90 6.84 -38.31
N GLU A 66 6.70 7.81 -37.84
CA GLU A 66 7.60 7.61 -36.70
C GLU A 66 6.83 7.47 -35.38
N ALA A 67 5.81 8.31 -35.15
CA ALA A 67 4.95 8.22 -33.97
C ALA A 67 4.13 6.90 -33.92
N GLU A 68 3.61 6.44 -35.06
CA GLU A 68 2.96 5.12 -35.19
C GLU A 68 3.91 3.98 -34.86
N LYS A 69 5.16 4.03 -35.37
CA LYS A 69 6.20 3.03 -35.12
C LYS A 69 6.65 3.01 -33.66
N GLU A 70 6.84 4.18 -33.04
CA GLU A 70 7.19 4.28 -31.61
C GLU A 70 6.05 3.77 -30.73
N SER A 71 4.81 4.21 -31.00
CA SER A 71 3.60 3.74 -30.30
C SER A 71 3.43 2.22 -30.40
N ALA A 72 3.62 1.63 -31.59
CA ALA A 72 3.59 0.19 -31.78
C ALA A 72 4.72 -0.53 -31.00
N GLY A 73 5.92 0.05 -30.94
CA GLY A 73 7.04 -0.47 -30.14
C GLY A 73 6.77 -0.43 -28.63
N ILE A 74 6.18 0.66 -28.13
CA ILE A 74 5.75 0.79 -26.73
C ILE A 74 4.67 -0.27 -26.43
N LEU A 75 3.63 -0.38 -27.26
CA LEU A 75 2.56 -1.37 -27.08
C LEU A 75 3.05 -2.82 -27.13
N ALA A 76 4.04 -3.13 -27.96
CA ALA A 76 4.67 -4.44 -27.99
C ALA A 76 5.41 -4.74 -26.68
N LYS A 77 6.27 -3.82 -26.22
CA LYS A 77 7.03 -3.97 -24.98
C LYS A 77 6.14 -4.01 -23.74
N SER A 78 5.05 -3.24 -23.71
CA SER A 78 4.06 -3.29 -22.62
C SER A 78 3.31 -4.63 -22.55
N ARG A 79 3.13 -5.33 -23.68
CA ARG A 79 2.57 -6.69 -23.69
C ARG A 79 3.59 -7.71 -23.21
N GLU A 80 4.82 -7.65 -23.72
CA GLU A 80 5.93 -8.52 -23.31
C GLU A 80 6.13 -8.49 -21.78
N LEU A 81 6.20 -7.30 -21.18
CA LEU A 81 6.32 -7.13 -19.73
C LEU A 81 5.08 -7.62 -18.95
N ALA A 82 3.87 -7.49 -19.52
CA ALA A 82 2.65 -8.00 -18.90
C ALA A 82 2.58 -9.53 -18.93
N GLU A 83 2.96 -10.15 -20.06
CA GLU A 83 3.05 -11.61 -20.22
C GLU A 83 4.14 -12.21 -19.31
N GLU A 84 5.28 -11.55 -19.16
CA GLU A 84 6.33 -11.90 -18.19
C GLU A 84 5.79 -11.85 -16.74
N THR A 85 5.18 -10.72 -16.36
CA THR A 85 4.60 -10.53 -15.01
C THR A 85 3.52 -11.57 -14.69
N ILE A 86 2.66 -11.91 -15.66
CA ILE A 86 1.65 -12.95 -15.50
C ILE A 86 2.31 -14.32 -15.32
N SER A 87 3.31 -14.67 -16.13
CA SER A 87 4.00 -15.97 -16.00
C SER A 87 4.77 -16.12 -14.69
N GLU A 88 5.34 -15.04 -14.14
CA GLU A 88 5.93 -15.07 -12.80
C GLU A 88 4.88 -15.26 -11.70
N ALA A 89 3.74 -14.56 -11.79
CA ALA A 89 2.63 -14.72 -10.84
C ALA A 89 2.03 -16.13 -10.88
N GLU A 90 1.86 -16.73 -12.06
CA GLU A 90 1.40 -18.11 -12.25
C GLU A 90 2.35 -19.12 -11.58
N ARG A 91 3.67 -18.99 -11.82
CA ARG A 91 4.70 -19.84 -11.19
C ARG A 91 4.71 -19.70 -9.66
N PHE A 92 4.51 -18.48 -9.15
CA PHE A 92 4.44 -18.25 -7.70
C PHE A 92 3.19 -18.92 -7.10
N VAL A 93 2.03 -18.83 -7.76
CA VAL A 93 0.80 -19.51 -7.34
C VAL A 93 0.97 -21.04 -7.40
N GLU A 94 1.58 -21.58 -8.47
CA GLU A 94 1.88 -23.01 -8.57
C GLU A 94 2.77 -23.48 -7.41
N ALA A 95 3.88 -22.78 -7.14
CA ALA A 95 4.77 -23.08 -6.03
C ALA A 95 4.05 -23.03 -4.66
N MET A 96 3.22 -22.01 -4.43
CA MET A 96 2.42 -21.88 -3.20
C MET A 96 1.38 -23.00 -3.05
N THR A 97 0.71 -23.42 -4.13
CA THR A 97 -0.22 -24.57 -4.06
C THR A 97 0.48 -25.88 -3.77
N LYS A 98 1.69 -26.10 -4.31
CA LYS A 98 2.51 -27.27 -4.00
C LYS A 98 2.98 -27.27 -2.53
N ILE A 99 3.50 -26.15 -2.03
CA ILE A 99 3.89 -26.00 -0.62
C ILE A 99 2.68 -26.27 0.31
N LYS A 100 1.49 -25.78 -0.05
CA LYS A 100 0.26 -26.06 0.69
C LYS A 100 -0.05 -27.56 0.74
N GLN A 101 0.02 -28.26 -0.39
CA GLN A 101 -0.24 -29.71 -0.46
C GLN A 101 0.77 -30.52 0.36
N GLU A 102 2.05 -30.15 0.31
CA GLU A 102 3.11 -30.80 1.10
C GLU A 102 2.87 -30.60 2.61
N MET A 103 2.50 -29.38 3.03
CA MET A 103 2.11 -29.06 4.41
C MET A 103 0.83 -29.80 4.87
N GLU A 104 -0.20 -29.88 4.03
CA GLU A 104 -1.44 -30.62 4.34
C GLU A 104 -1.15 -32.12 4.57
N GLN A 105 -0.27 -32.72 3.77
CA GLN A 105 0.17 -34.11 3.99
C GLN A 105 1.02 -34.31 5.25
N GLU A 106 1.85 -33.34 5.64
CA GLU A 106 2.62 -33.43 6.89
C GLU A 106 1.72 -33.30 8.12
N ILE A 107 0.72 -32.42 8.08
CA ILE A 107 -0.31 -32.29 9.13
C ILE A 107 -1.13 -33.57 9.26
N GLU A 108 -1.51 -34.22 8.15
CA GLU A 108 -2.22 -35.50 8.16
C GLU A 108 -1.37 -36.61 8.80
N LYS A 109 -0.10 -36.77 8.37
CA LYS A 109 0.84 -37.75 8.94
C LYS A 109 1.09 -37.53 10.43
N ALA A 110 1.25 -36.27 10.86
CA ALA A 110 1.43 -35.93 12.26
C ALA A 110 0.17 -36.25 13.08
N THR A 111 -1.01 -35.94 12.54
CA THR A 111 -2.31 -36.19 13.19
C THR A 111 -2.57 -37.68 13.40
N GLU A 112 -2.34 -38.51 12.37
CA GLU A 112 -2.50 -39.96 12.48
C GLU A 112 -1.48 -40.58 13.44
N LYS A 113 -0.23 -40.08 13.48
CA LYS A 113 0.76 -40.52 14.48
C LYS A 113 0.33 -40.20 15.91
N VAL A 114 -0.18 -38.98 16.16
CA VAL A 114 -0.73 -38.59 17.47
C VAL A 114 -1.95 -39.44 17.85
N ARG A 115 -2.80 -39.79 16.86
CA ARG A 115 -3.96 -40.68 17.08
C ARG A 115 -3.51 -42.08 17.50
N GLN A 116 -2.51 -42.67 16.83
CA GLN A 116 -1.96 -43.98 17.16
C GLN A 116 -1.28 -43.99 18.54
N GLU A 117 -0.54 -42.94 18.91
CA GLU A 117 0.05 -42.80 20.25
C GLU A 117 -1.06 -42.65 21.32
N GLY A 118 -2.15 -41.95 21.02
CA GLY A 118 -3.34 -41.85 21.88
C GLY A 118 -4.09 -43.17 22.07
N ASP A 119 -4.24 -43.98 21.02
CA ASP A 119 -4.84 -45.32 21.08
C ASP A 119 -4.02 -46.23 22.02
N ILE A 120 -2.68 -46.21 21.89
CA ILE A 120 -1.76 -46.99 22.74
C ILE A 120 -1.83 -46.54 24.21
N VAL A 121 -1.88 -45.23 24.47
CA VAL A 121 -2.03 -44.69 25.84
C VAL A 121 -3.37 -45.13 26.44
N THR A 122 -4.46 -45.08 25.66
CA THR A 122 -5.79 -45.52 26.11
C THR A 122 -5.81 -47.01 26.46
N GLU A 123 -5.23 -47.88 25.62
CA GLU A 123 -5.12 -49.31 25.91
C GLU A 123 -4.25 -49.58 27.15
N THR A 124 -3.19 -48.80 27.36
CA THR A 124 -2.29 -48.90 28.51
C THR A 124 -2.99 -48.48 29.81
N ILE A 125 -3.76 -47.39 29.78
CA ILE A 125 -4.61 -46.96 30.91
C ILE A 125 -5.60 -48.07 31.25
N HIS A 126 -6.31 -48.63 30.27
CA HIS A 126 -7.32 -49.66 30.53
C HIS A 126 -6.71 -50.95 31.14
N LYS A 127 -5.50 -51.34 30.71
CA LYS A 127 -4.73 -52.45 31.32
C LYS A 127 -4.34 -52.13 32.77
N ALA A 128 -3.93 -50.90 33.06
CA ALA A 128 -3.59 -50.46 34.42
C ALA A 128 -4.84 -50.43 35.33
N GLU A 129 -5.95 -49.84 34.87
CA GLU A 129 -7.24 -49.83 35.58
C GLU A 129 -7.70 -51.24 35.95
N LYS A 130 -7.67 -52.17 34.99
CA LYS A 130 -8.01 -53.58 35.23
C LYS A 130 -7.11 -54.20 36.30
N THR A 131 -5.79 -53.98 36.20
CA THR A 131 -4.81 -54.54 37.16
C THR A 131 -5.01 -53.96 38.56
N ILE A 132 -5.33 -52.66 38.66
CA ILE A 132 -5.65 -51.99 39.94
C ILE A 132 -6.97 -52.52 40.52
N GLY A 133 -7.98 -52.80 39.68
CA GLY A 133 -9.22 -53.48 40.09
C GLY A 133 -8.94 -54.87 40.67
N GLU A 134 -8.26 -55.73 39.93
CA GLU A 134 -7.90 -57.08 40.38
C GLU A 134 -7.05 -57.09 41.66
N ALA A 135 -6.19 -56.08 41.87
CA ALA A 135 -5.42 -55.92 43.10
C ALA A 135 -6.27 -55.40 44.28
N ARG A 136 -7.18 -54.46 44.02
CA ARG A 136 -8.12 -53.90 45.02
C ARG A 136 -9.10 -54.95 45.52
N ASP A 137 -9.64 -55.77 44.63
CA ASP A 137 -10.62 -56.80 45.00
C ASP A 137 -9.96 -57.89 45.87
N LYS A 138 -8.76 -58.36 45.51
CA LYS A 138 -7.95 -59.24 46.38
C LYS A 138 -7.64 -58.63 47.73
N LEU A 139 -7.23 -57.36 47.77
CA LEU A 139 -7.00 -56.63 49.02
C LEU A 139 -8.24 -56.56 49.91
N LYS A 140 -9.44 -56.43 49.30
CA LYS A 140 -10.71 -56.46 50.04
C LYS A 140 -10.99 -57.86 50.59
N ASP A 141 -10.79 -58.90 49.79
CA ASP A 141 -11.02 -60.29 50.20
C ASP A 141 -10.06 -60.72 51.34
N GLU A 142 -8.77 -60.41 51.21
CA GLU A 142 -7.75 -60.61 52.26
C GLU A 142 -8.06 -59.82 53.55
N PHE A 143 -8.64 -58.62 53.42
CA PHE A 143 -9.05 -57.81 54.57
C PHE A 143 -10.31 -58.35 55.25
N GLU A 144 -11.28 -58.88 54.50
CA GLU A 144 -12.45 -59.57 55.05
C GLU A 144 -12.04 -60.89 55.76
N GLU A 145 -11.11 -61.67 55.19
CA GLU A 145 -10.51 -62.83 55.87
C GLU A 145 -9.75 -62.41 57.14
N SER A 146 -8.96 -61.33 57.08
CA SER A 146 -8.25 -60.80 58.26
C SER A 146 -9.20 -60.33 59.37
N VAL A 147 -10.33 -59.70 59.02
CA VAL A 147 -11.38 -59.31 59.98
C VAL A 147 -12.04 -60.53 60.61
N ASN A 148 -12.29 -61.59 59.84
CA ASN A 148 -12.79 -62.86 60.37
C ASN A 148 -11.79 -63.50 61.36
N VAL A 149 -10.50 -63.53 61.03
CA VAL A 149 -9.45 -64.03 61.94
C VAL A 149 -9.34 -63.18 63.21
N ILE A 150 -9.39 -61.84 63.10
CA ILE A 150 -9.35 -60.93 64.25
C ILE A 150 -10.58 -61.11 65.16
N THR A 151 -11.77 -61.32 64.59
CA THR A 151 -12.98 -61.58 65.40
C THR A 151 -12.95 -62.96 66.05
N GLU A 152 -12.38 -63.98 65.42
CA GLU A 152 -12.17 -65.30 66.05
C GLU A 152 -11.13 -65.22 67.18
N ILE A 153 -10.03 -64.47 66.99
CA ILE A 153 -9.02 -64.21 68.02
C ILE A 153 -9.62 -63.43 69.20
N ARG A 154 -10.45 -62.40 68.94
CA ARG A 154 -11.21 -61.71 70.00
C ARG A 154 -12.09 -62.69 70.75
N HIS A 155 -12.88 -63.51 70.07
CA HIS A 155 -13.79 -64.44 70.74
C HIS A 155 -13.05 -65.47 71.60
N LYS A 156 -11.90 -65.98 71.13
CA LYS A 156 -11.01 -66.85 71.92
C LYS A 156 -10.39 -66.13 73.12
N LEU A 157 -10.02 -64.86 72.98
CA LEU A 157 -9.55 -64.04 74.10
C LEU A 157 -10.66 -63.78 75.13
N GLU A 158 -11.88 -63.49 74.69
CA GLU A 158 -13.07 -63.33 75.54
C GLU A 158 -13.25 -64.58 76.43
N GLN A 159 -13.27 -65.78 75.82
CA GLN A 159 -13.37 -67.07 76.52
C GLN A 159 -12.21 -67.32 77.50
N VAL A 160 -10.99 -66.88 77.17
CA VAL A 160 -9.83 -66.99 78.07
C VAL A 160 -9.91 -66.00 79.24
N THR A 161 -10.44 -64.79 79.02
CA THR A 161 -10.66 -63.82 80.11
C THR A 161 -11.80 -64.22 81.05
N GLU A 162 -12.87 -64.83 80.54
CA GLU A 162 -13.94 -65.42 81.39
C GLU A 162 -13.42 -66.60 82.25
N ALA A 163 -12.37 -67.28 81.81
CA ALA A 163 -11.73 -68.37 82.54
C ALA A 163 -10.66 -67.92 83.58
N ALA A 164 -10.32 -66.62 83.65
CA ALA A 164 -9.15 -66.13 84.38
C ALA A 164 -9.40 -64.82 85.17
N GLY A 165 -10.41 -64.79 86.05
CA GLY A 165 -10.66 -63.65 86.91
C GLY A 165 -9.72 -63.55 88.13
N HIS A 166 -8.89 -62.51 88.20
CA HIS A 166 -8.97 -61.45 89.24
C HIS A 166 -7.88 -60.37 89.07
N GLU A 167 -8.34 -59.11 89.08
CA GLU A 167 -7.70 -57.87 89.61
C GLU A 167 -6.18 -57.67 89.60
N THR A 168 -5.76 -56.53 89.04
CA THR A 168 -5.02 -55.52 89.82
C THR A 168 -5.27 -54.10 89.27
N LYS A 169 -5.07 -53.08 90.09
CA LYS A 169 -5.26 -51.65 89.74
C LYS A 169 -3.94 -51.00 89.31
N GLU A 170 -4.03 -49.93 88.52
CA GLU A 170 -3.35 -48.68 88.88
C GLU A 170 -4.07 -47.45 88.27
N GLU A 171 -4.03 -46.32 88.95
CA GLU A 171 -4.66 -45.05 88.56
C GLU A 171 -3.59 -44.03 88.21
N ALA A 172 -3.77 -43.27 87.12
CA ALA A 172 -2.94 -42.11 86.80
C ALA A 172 -3.74 -41.07 85.99
N GLU A 173 -4.28 -40.06 86.67
CA GLU A 173 -4.80 -38.86 86.00
C GLU A 173 -3.64 -37.96 85.59
N HIS A 174 -3.63 -37.50 84.33
CA HIS A 174 -3.30 -36.12 83.94
C HIS A 174 -3.81 -35.90 82.51
N GLN A 175 -4.85 -35.06 82.34
CA GLN A 175 -4.76 -33.62 82.04
C GLN A 175 -4.32 -33.33 80.59
N GLY A 176 -5.14 -32.55 79.88
CA GLY A 176 -4.97 -32.28 78.46
C GLY A 176 -4.07 -31.08 78.16
N GLY A 177 -3.53 -31.07 76.95
CA GLY A 177 -2.79 -29.96 76.37
C GLY A 177 -2.48 -30.23 74.90
N PRO A 178 -3.02 -29.45 73.94
CA PRO A 178 -2.53 -29.47 72.57
C PRO A 178 -1.09 -28.99 72.55
N ILE A 179 -0.20 -29.63 71.78
CA ILE A 179 1.14 -29.09 71.55
C ILE A 179 1.03 -27.95 70.53
N GLU A 180 0.87 -26.74 71.07
CA GLU A 180 0.96 -25.49 70.33
C GLU A 180 2.41 -25.22 69.91
N PHE A 181 2.63 -24.94 68.62
CA PHE A 181 3.89 -24.37 68.12
C PHE A 181 3.60 -23.24 67.13
N ALA A 182 3.73 -22.01 67.64
CA ALA A 182 3.77 -20.75 66.91
C ALA A 182 4.53 -19.72 67.79
N PRO A 183 4.95 -18.54 67.27
CA PRO A 183 4.91 -18.05 65.89
C PRO A 183 6.30 -17.61 65.34
N GLY A 184 6.34 -17.26 64.05
CA GLY A 184 7.46 -16.56 63.39
C GLY A 184 7.07 -16.18 61.95
N VAL A 185 6.59 -14.95 61.65
CA VAL A 185 7.38 -13.71 61.43
C VAL A 185 8.19 -13.78 60.12
N THR A 186 7.95 -12.99 59.05
CA THR A 186 6.90 -11.99 58.67
C THR A 186 6.80 -11.99 57.10
N TYR A 187 6.10 -11.16 56.31
CA TYR A 187 5.75 -9.72 56.31
C TYR A 187 4.48 -9.42 55.44
N GLU A 188 4.15 -8.13 55.30
CA GLU A 188 3.58 -7.38 54.13
C GLU A 188 3.04 -8.19 52.94
N LYS A 189 1.83 -7.98 52.41
CA LYS A 189 0.92 -6.79 52.30
C LYS A 189 1.45 -5.60 51.49
N THR A 190 1.02 -5.53 50.22
CA THR A 190 0.70 -4.27 49.52
C THR A 190 -0.49 -4.45 48.59
N GLU A 191 -1.26 -3.39 48.39
CA GLU A 191 -2.46 -3.34 47.53
C GLU A 191 -2.13 -2.72 46.16
N ILE A 192 -2.95 -3.02 45.14
CA ILE A 192 -3.40 -2.21 43.97
C ILE A 192 -4.37 -3.18 43.23
N VAL A 193 -5.70 -3.13 43.39
CA VAL A 193 -6.68 -2.08 43.04
C VAL A 193 -6.83 -1.89 41.53
N GLU A 194 -8.00 -2.27 41.01
CA GLU A 194 -8.40 -2.12 39.60
C GLU A 194 -8.72 -0.66 39.25
N PRO A 195 -8.44 -0.20 38.02
CA PRO A 195 -9.04 1.02 37.47
C PRO A 195 -10.34 0.70 36.71
N THR A 196 -11.48 1.13 37.26
CA THR A 196 -12.82 1.01 36.62
C THR A 196 -13.03 2.08 35.53
N VAL A 197 -14.10 1.93 34.73
CA VAL A 197 -14.36 2.69 33.49
C VAL A 197 -15.30 3.90 33.69
N ALA A 198 -14.97 5.03 33.06
CA ALA A 198 -15.81 6.22 32.78
C ALA A 198 -16.25 7.07 34.01
N GLU A 199 -16.75 8.31 33.89
CA GLU A 199 -17.20 9.11 32.73
C GLU A 199 -16.50 10.50 32.61
N ALA A 200 -16.80 11.23 31.52
CA ALA A 200 -16.17 12.49 31.13
C ALA A 200 -16.72 13.74 31.85
N LYS A 201 -15.95 14.85 31.79
CA LYS A 201 -16.47 16.09 31.17
C LYS A 201 -15.42 17.17 30.81
N ASP A 202 -15.60 17.65 29.58
CA ASP A 202 -15.38 19.01 29.07
C ASP A 202 -13.97 19.57 28.74
N SER A 203 -13.95 20.38 27.69
CA SER A 203 -12.93 21.38 27.30
C SER A 203 -11.44 21.00 27.25
N VAL A 204 -11.01 20.31 26.19
CA VAL A 204 -9.60 20.38 25.69
C VAL A 204 -9.61 20.52 24.16
N SER A 205 -8.63 21.26 23.62
CA SER A 205 -8.38 21.41 22.19
C SER A 205 -8.23 20.07 21.46
N GLN A 206 -8.61 20.05 20.18
CA GLN A 206 -8.45 18.88 19.31
C GLN A 206 -6.97 18.66 18.97
N GLU A 207 -6.26 17.92 19.83
CA GLU A 207 -4.89 17.47 19.55
C GLU A 207 -4.88 16.60 18.28
N VAL A 208 -4.20 17.09 17.24
CA VAL A 208 -4.04 16.34 16.00
C VAL A 208 -2.96 15.28 16.23
N ASP A 209 -3.38 14.01 16.33
CA ASP A 209 -2.49 12.86 16.43
C ASP A 209 -1.70 12.64 15.14
N ASP A 210 -0.69 13.48 14.94
CA ASP A 210 0.31 13.36 13.87
C ASP A 210 1.23 12.12 14.06
N GLY A 211 1.17 11.48 15.23
CA GLY A 211 1.85 10.21 15.50
C GLY A 211 1.16 8.99 14.88
N LYS A 212 -0.08 9.13 14.42
CA LYS A 212 -0.90 8.04 13.88
C LYS A 212 -0.22 7.33 12.72
N LEU A 213 -0.06 6.02 12.86
CA LEU A 213 0.52 5.16 11.82
C LEU A 213 -0.55 4.72 10.81
N PHE A 214 -0.18 4.75 9.53
CA PHE A 214 -1.02 4.35 8.40
C PHE A 214 -0.41 3.12 7.70
N VAL A 215 -1.27 2.26 7.15
CA VAL A 215 -0.92 1.01 6.42
C VAL A 215 -1.94 0.82 5.29
N GLY A 216 -1.51 0.23 4.17
CA GLY A 216 -2.37 -0.07 3.03
C GLY A 216 -2.52 1.09 2.05
N THR A 217 -3.57 1.06 1.22
CA THR A 217 -3.83 2.10 0.21
C THR A 217 -4.44 3.35 0.86
N MET A 218 -3.95 4.52 0.46
CA MET A 218 -4.40 5.83 0.95
C MET A 218 -4.58 6.79 -0.23
N GLU A 219 -5.61 7.63 -0.18
CA GLU A 219 -5.81 8.70 -1.15
C GLU A 219 -5.36 10.03 -0.56
N LEU A 220 -4.58 10.79 -1.34
CA LEU A 220 -4.15 12.15 -1.04
C LEU A 220 -4.92 13.12 -1.92
N ASP A 221 -5.77 13.95 -1.33
CA ASP A 221 -6.55 14.98 -2.02
C ASP A 221 -5.82 16.32 -1.95
N ILE A 222 -5.25 16.76 -3.06
CA ILE A 222 -4.44 17.99 -3.14
C ILE A 222 -5.35 19.18 -3.48
N ILE A 223 -5.39 20.19 -2.61
CA ILE A 223 -6.15 21.42 -2.84
C ILE A 223 -5.29 22.46 -3.59
N PRO A 224 -5.87 23.18 -4.58
CA PRO A 224 -5.32 24.44 -5.08
C PRO A 224 -5.08 25.49 -3.96
N PRO A 225 -4.14 26.44 -4.14
CA PRO A 225 -3.34 26.71 -5.33
C PRO A 225 -1.97 26.02 -5.28
N GLY A 226 -1.93 24.76 -5.73
CA GLY A 226 -0.68 24.10 -6.13
C GLY A 226 -0.43 24.32 -7.61
N ASP A 227 0.69 24.95 -7.96
CA ASP A 227 1.18 24.98 -9.33
C ASP A 227 1.76 23.60 -9.72
N SER A 228 1.86 23.33 -11.03
CA SER A 228 2.35 22.03 -11.54
C SER A 228 3.77 21.69 -11.07
N VAL A 229 4.62 22.69 -10.79
CA VAL A 229 5.99 22.47 -10.30
C VAL A 229 5.98 22.05 -8.84
N SER A 230 5.11 22.63 -8.00
CA SER A 230 4.92 22.21 -6.61
C SER A 230 4.31 20.81 -6.50
N LEU A 231 3.44 20.42 -7.44
CA LEU A 231 2.94 19.05 -7.58
C LEU A 231 4.07 18.05 -7.95
N GLU A 232 4.91 18.36 -8.97
CA GLU A 232 6.07 17.51 -9.32
C GLU A 232 7.04 17.38 -8.13
N ARG A 233 7.32 18.49 -7.42
CA ARG A 233 8.18 18.52 -6.21
C ARG A 233 7.62 17.64 -5.09
N LEU A 234 6.30 17.56 -4.91
CA LEU A 234 5.67 16.65 -3.94
C LEU A 234 5.86 15.19 -4.39
N GLN A 235 5.47 14.83 -5.61
CA GLN A 235 5.59 13.46 -6.12
C GLN A 235 7.04 12.93 -6.02
N LYS A 236 8.01 13.77 -6.40
CA LYS A 236 9.47 13.49 -6.35
C LYS A 236 10.05 13.38 -4.94
N ARG A 237 9.29 13.78 -3.91
CA ARG A 237 9.60 13.55 -2.48
C ARG A 237 8.84 12.35 -1.92
N LEU A 238 7.58 12.14 -2.31
CA LEU A 238 6.81 10.95 -1.95
C LEU A 238 7.51 9.67 -2.44
N SER A 239 8.02 9.65 -3.67
CA SER A 239 8.80 8.54 -4.25
C SER A 239 10.15 8.25 -3.56
N ARG A 240 10.51 9.02 -2.52
CA ARG A 240 11.72 8.85 -1.71
C ARG A 240 11.44 8.42 -0.28
N ILE A 241 10.18 8.28 0.13
CA ILE A 241 9.80 7.77 1.45
C ILE A 241 9.98 6.24 1.45
N PRO A 242 10.85 5.65 2.27
CA PRO A 242 11.02 4.19 2.32
C PRO A 242 9.74 3.51 2.83
N GLY A 243 9.16 2.61 2.02
CA GLY A 243 7.93 1.88 2.37
C GLY A 243 6.62 2.56 1.97
N LEU A 244 6.68 3.66 1.20
CA LEU A 244 5.55 4.26 0.51
C LEU A 244 5.75 4.20 -1.00
N GLU A 245 4.72 3.74 -1.71
CA GLU A 245 4.71 3.54 -3.15
C GLU A 245 3.64 4.44 -3.78
N LEU A 246 3.93 5.05 -4.94
CA LEU A 246 2.98 5.85 -5.70
C LEU A 246 2.28 4.93 -6.72
N LEU A 247 0.98 4.70 -6.54
CA LEU A 247 0.21 3.82 -7.42
C LEU A 247 -0.41 4.58 -8.61
N LEU A 248 -0.94 5.77 -8.36
CA LEU A 248 -1.69 6.53 -9.36
C LEU A 248 -1.61 8.04 -9.10
N VAL A 249 -1.48 8.83 -10.17
CA VAL A 249 -1.65 10.29 -10.15
C VAL A 249 -2.76 10.61 -11.13
N ASN A 250 -3.93 10.96 -10.60
CA ASN A 250 -5.05 11.42 -11.40
C ASN A 250 -5.03 12.95 -11.47
N ASP A 251 -4.54 13.47 -12.60
CA ASP A 251 -4.98 14.78 -13.07
C ASP A 251 -6.41 14.65 -13.59
N SER A 252 -7.39 15.09 -12.79
CA SER A 252 -8.81 14.91 -13.09
C SER A 252 -9.62 16.11 -12.64
N VAL A 253 -10.16 16.81 -13.63
CA VAL A 253 -11.52 17.39 -13.69
C VAL A 253 -12.21 17.62 -12.33
N ALA A 254 -12.49 18.89 -12.02
CA ALA A 254 -13.09 19.42 -10.78
C ALA A 254 -12.12 19.66 -9.60
N GLU A 255 -11.28 20.69 -9.77
CA GLU A 255 -10.68 21.51 -8.70
C GLU A 255 -9.74 20.81 -7.68
N ARG A 256 -9.43 19.52 -7.82
CA ARG A 256 -8.50 18.79 -6.93
C ARG A 256 -7.68 17.77 -7.70
N THR A 257 -6.38 17.67 -7.40
CA THR A 257 -5.54 16.58 -7.92
C THR A 257 -5.54 15.44 -6.92
N ARG A 258 -5.75 14.19 -7.36
CA ARG A 258 -5.74 13.02 -6.47
C ARG A 258 -4.51 12.15 -6.72
N VAL A 259 -3.79 11.81 -5.65
CA VAL A 259 -2.62 10.92 -5.68
C VAL A 259 -2.90 9.72 -4.78
N THR A 260 -2.88 8.53 -5.33
CA THR A 260 -3.07 7.27 -4.59
C THR A 260 -1.70 6.70 -4.22
N VAL A 261 -1.49 6.46 -2.93
CA VAL A 261 -0.26 5.86 -2.39
C VAL A 261 -0.57 4.53 -1.70
N PHE A 262 0.39 3.60 -1.73
CA PHE A 262 0.35 2.37 -0.93
C PHE A 262 1.43 2.41 0.14
N ILE A 263 1.10 1.93 1.34
CA ILE A 263 1.94 2.04 2.52
C ILE A 263 2.19 0.62 3.05
N ALA A 264 3.34 0.05 2.69
CA ALA A 264 3.67 -1.36 2.93
C ALA A 264 4.01 -1.69 4.40
N LYS A 265 4.32 -0.67 5.22
CA LYS A 265 4.65 -0.79 6.64
C LYS A 265 4.05 0.38 7.42
N PRO A 266 3.73 0.24 8.73
CA PRO A 266 3.18 1.33 9.54
C PRO A 266 4.05 2.60 9.49
N LEU A 267 3.53 3.69 8.90
CA LEU A 267 4.24 4.96 8.71
C LEU A 267 3.41 6.16 9.21
N PRO A 268 4.01 7.15 9.90
CA PRO A 268 3.32 8.35 10.38
C PRO A 268 3.13 9.37 9.25
N LEU A 269 2.27 9.04 8.28
CA LEU A 269 2.19 9.75 7.01
C LEU A 269 1.80 11.23 7.16
N LEU A 270 0.88 11.58 8.08
CA LEU A 270 0.50 12.97 8.36
C LEU A 270 1.72 13.83 8.77
N ARG A 271 2.52 13.32 9.72
CA ARG A 271 3.74 13.98 10.17
C ARG A 271 4.77 14.11 9.04
N ILE A 272 5.00 13.03 8.28
CA ILE A 272 5.94 13.05 7.15
C ILE A 272 5.52 14.10 6.12
N LEU A 273 4.22 14.22 5.82
CA LEU A 273 3.69 15.24 4.92
C LEU A 273 3.88 16.66 5.50
N LYS A 274 3.55 16.89 6.78
CA LYS A 274 3.77 18.18 7.45
C LYS A 274 5.24 18.61 7.54
N GLU A 275 6.17 17.66 7.61
CA GLU A 275 7.63 17.91 7.58
C GLU A 275 8.17 18.12 6.14
N MET A 276 7.35 17.99 5.07
CA MET A 276 7.78 18.21 3.69
C MET A 276 7.70 19.67 3.23
N ALA A 277 8.83 20.22 2.78
CA ALA A 277 8.92 21.59 2.23
C ALA A 277 7.85 22.03 1.19
N PRO A 278 7.38 21.22 0.21
CA PRO A 278 6.29 21.65 -0.68
C PRO A 278 4.90 21.66 -0.02
N VAL A 279 4.73 21.07 1.15
CA VAL A 279 3.46 20.99 1.88
C VAL A 279 3.35 22.17 2.84
N ARG A 280 2.17 22.77 2.90
CA ARG A 280 1.79 23.80 3.87
C ARG A 280 1.10 23.20 5.09
N ASP A 281 0.21 22.22 4.85
CA ASP A 281 -0.50 21.47 5.88
C ASP A 281 -1.00 20.13 5.31
N ALA A 282 -1.23 19.15 6.18
CA ALA A 282 -1.83 17.86 5.82
C ALA A 282 -2.76 17.38 6.94
N VAL A 283 -4.02 17.13 6.61
CA VAL A 283 -5.09 16.81 7.57
C VAL A 283 -5.83 15.56 7.10
N LYS A 284 -6.17 14.66 8.03
CA LYS A 284 -7.00 13.49 7.69
C LYS A 284 -8.49 13.87 7.68
N ASN A 285 -9.17 13.56 6.59
CA ASN A 285 -10.62 13.71 6.44
C ASN A 285 -11.39 12.59 7.18
N GLU A 286 -12.69 12.82 7.39
CA GLU A 286 -13.60 11.86 8.03
C GLU A 286 -13.80 10.58 7.19
N ASP A 287 -13.77 10.70 5.86
CA ASP A 287 -13.93 9.60 4.90
C ASP A 287 -12.76 8.60 4.88
N GLY A 288 -11.58 9.01 5.35
CA GLY A 288 -10.37 8.21 5.30
C GLY A 288 -9.19 8.90 4.62
N SER A 289 -9.43 9.81 3.66
CA SER A 289 -8.37 10.40 2.83
C SER A 289 -7.52 11.41 3.61
N ILE A 290 -6.36 11.77 3.06
CA ILE A 290 -5.53 12.85 3.60
C ILE A 290 -5.60 14.03 2.65
N GLN A 291 -6.18 15.13 3.13
CA GLN A 291 -6.16 16.41 2.46
C GLN A 291 -4.75 17.03 2.58
N VAL A 292 -4.17 17.44 1.46
CA VAL A 292 -2.83 18.04 1.39
C VAL A 292 -2.92 19.44 0.78
N VAL A 293 -2.44 20.44 1.51
CA VAL A 293 -2.34 21.82 1.05
C VAL A 293 -0.91 22.09 0.62
N LEU A 294 -0.69 22.54 -0.61
CA LEU A 294 0.65 22.88 -1.12
C LEU A 294 1.05 24.33 -0.74
N GLN A 295 2.36 24.57 -0.72
CA GLN A 295 2.93 25.93 -0.74
C GLN A 295 2.99 26.44 -2.18
N ALA A 296 2.71 27.72 -2.39
CA ALA A 296 2.81 28.35 -3.72
C ALA A 296 4.27 28.57 -4.14
N SER A 297 4.55 28.42 -5.42
CA SER A 297 5.87 28.62 -6.05
C SER A 297 6.60 29.91 -5.65
N ASP A 298 5.84 31.00 -5.51
CA ASP A 298 6.36 32.36 -5.51
C ASP A 298 6.97 32.79 -4.16
N GLY A 299 6.90 31.92 -3.15
CA GLY A 299 7.45 32.15 -1.80
C GLY A 299 8.93 31.78 -1.62
N TRP A 300 9.59 31.19 -2.62
CA TRP A 300 10.96 30.66 -2.49
C TRP A 300 11.96 31.37 -3.40
N ILE A 301 12.81 32.20 -2.80
CA ILE A 301 14.10 32.63 -3.37
C ILE A 301 15.20 31.87 -2.61
N GLY A 302 15.86 30.92 -3.27
CA GLY A 302 16.91 30.07 -2.71
C GLY A 302 17.58 29.21 -3.77
#